data_AF-A0A9E3CH82-F1
#
_entry.id   AF-A0A9E3CH82-F1
#
_cell.length_a   1.000
_cell.length_b   1.000
_cell.length_c   1.000
_cell.angle_alpha   90.00
_cell.angle_beta   90.00
_cell.angle_gamma   90.00
#
_symmetry.space_group_name_H-M   'P 1'
#
loop_
_entity.id
_entity.type
_entity.pdbx_description
1 polymer ?
#
loop_
_entity_poly.entity_id
_entity_poly.type
_entity_poly.pdbx_seq_one_letter_code
_entity_poly.pdbx_strand_id
1 'polypeptide(L)'
;MALAPASVFAQQTATELGGPSRTAQAPAKPSAKGWSVRMSKEAPYTFTVKAKESPLSEIAAELSKLTKVPVTLSPLLGKQKVSVDFAGLNLEATLRMLAPQGYVDYVAGGEGGDEPKPLALYLQGINEKAPSANAAVHSNTQVILVEGDTEEGTDGEAEKKREQEDPLRVTWANNALSVRARKQPLAVVLYKIANEVGMPFDMRYESAELVDVDFQNYPLDQAFRSISPGVRFYYRVDLQTFEVQPLQLALLPPAVPRT
;
A
#
# COMPACT_ATOMS: atom_id res chain seq x y z
N MET A 1 -45.02 13.47 83.16
CA MET A 1 -43.80 12.65 83.33
C MET A 1 -42.68 13.41 82.64
N ALA A 2 -41.84 14.18 83.34
CA ALA A 2 -40.66 13.74 84.13
C ALA A 2 -39.62 13.06 83.21
N LEU A 3 -38.32 13.33 83.20
CA LEU A 3 -37.36 14.21 83.92
C LEU A 3 -36.05 14.04 83.09
N ALA A 4 -35.24 15.08 82.91
CA ALA A 4 -33.80 14.95 82.53
C ALA A 4 -33.02 14.34 83.75
N PRO A 5 -31.69 13.96 83.74
CA PRO A 5 -30.56 14.68 83.11
C PRO A 5 -29.24 13.87 82.82
N ALA A 6 -28.15 14.65 82.55
CA ALA A 6 -26.71 14.43 82.80
C ALA A 6 -25.89 13.55 81.82
N SER A 7 -24.94 14.11 81.04
CA SER A 7 -23.52 14.47 81.36
C SER A 7 -22.64 13.22 81.55
N VAL A 8 -21.43 13.09 80.98
CA VAL A 8 -20.16 13.72 81.40
C VAL A 8 -19.07 13.62 80.30
N PHE A 9 -18.23 14.65 80.27
CA PHE A 9 -16.94 14.83 79.58
C PHE A 9 -15.96 13.64 79.60
N ALA A 10 -15.16 13.51 78.54
CA ALA A 10 -13.72 13.30 78.65
C ALA A 10 -12.99 13.91 77.44
N GLN A 11 -12.20 14.96 77.71
CA GLN A 11 -11.16 15.47 76.83
C GLN A 11 -9.99 14.49 76.78
N GLN A 12 -9.45 14.24 75.59
CA GLN A 12 -8.02 14.00 75.41
C GLN A 12 -7.53 14.80 74.20
N THR A 13 -6.63 15.73 74.48
CA THR A 13 -5.89 16.59 73.54
C THR A 13 -4.55 15.98 73.18
N ALA A 14 -4.11 16.30 71.95
CA ALA A 14 -2.74 16.30 71.41
C ALA A 14 -2.19 14.90 71.03
N THR A 15 -1.45 14.67 69.95
CA THR A 15 -0.57 15.53 69.15
C THR A 15 -0.40 14.94 67.74
N GLU A 16 -0.05 15.81 66.79
CA GLU A 16 0.42 15.60 65.41
C GLU A 16 1.19 14.30 65.11
N LEU A 17 1.03 13.80 63.88
CA LEU A 17 2.15 13.68 62.93
C LEU A 17 1.59 13.43 61.52
N GLY A 18 1.89 14.37 60.63
CA GLY A 18 1.50 14.32 59.24
C GLY A 18 2.14 13.15 58.49
N GLY A 19 1.34 12.55 57.62
CA GLY A 19 1.80 11.82 56.44
C GLY A 19 0.87 12.20 55.30
N PRO A 20 1.37 12.65 54.14
CA PRO A 20 0.50 13.00 53.03
C PRO A 20 -0.19 11.72 52.57
N SER A 21 -1.53 11.71 52.68
CA SER A 21 -2.38 10.73 52.00
C SER A 21 -2.01 10.77 50.52
N ARG A 22 -1.25 9.75 50.10
CA ARG A 22 -1.08 9.38 48.70
C ARG A 22 -2.47 9.02 48.20
N THR A 23 -3.19 10.02 47.71
CA THR A 23 -4.33 9.82 46.81
C THR A 23 -3.77 8.98 45.67
N ALA A 24 -4.11 7.69 45.69
CA ALA A 24 -3.92 6.82 44.56
C ALA A 24 -4.62 7.50 43.38
N GLN A 25 -3.80 8.10 42.51
CA GLN A 25 -4.22 8.58 41.21
C GLN A 25 -4.80 7.35 40.50
N ALA A 26 -6.13 7.29 40.46
CA ALA A 26 -6.83 6.42 39.54
C ALA A 26 -6.20 6.66 38.16
N PRO A 27 -5.87 5.60 37.39
CA PRO A 27 -5.27 5.75 36.09
C PRO A 27 -6.16 6.67 35.26
N ALA A 28 -5.58 7.79 34.82
CA ALA A 28 -6.26 8.77 33.99
C ALA A 28 -6.88 8.01 32.81
N LYS A 29 -8.22 7.91 32.79
CA LYS A 29 -8.95 7.45 31.61
C LYS A 29 -8.46 8.34 30.47
N PRO A 30 -7.92 7.77 29.37
CA PRO A 30 -7.47 8.58 28.26
C PRO A 30 -8.64 9.47 27.85
N SER A 31 -8.40 10.78 27.79
CA SER A 31 -9.40 11.75 27.34
C SER A 31 -10.04 11.20 26.07
N ALA A 32 -11.35 10.98 26.11
CA ALA A 32 -12.07 10.40 24.98
C ALA A 32 -11.82 11.31 23.78
N LYS A 33 -11.00 10.84 22.84
CA LYS A 33 -10.72 11.56 21.60
C LYS A 33 -12.07 11.85 20.95
N GLY A 34 -12.27 13.08 20.48
CA GLY A 34 -13.49 13.49 19.75
C GLY A 34 -13.65 12.79 18.39
N TRP A 35 -12.80 11.81 18.11
CA TRP A 35 -12.78 10.99 16.92
C TRP A 35 -12.44 9.54 17.25
N SER A 36 -12.85 8.62 16.38
CA SER A 36 -12.50 7.20 16.42
C SER A 36 -12.38 6.63 15.01
N VAL A 37 -11.33 5.86 14.78
CA VAL A 37 -11.15 5.01 13.60
C VAL A 37 -11.16 3.56 14.06
N ARG A 38 -11.94 2.70 13.40
CA ARG A 38 -11.98 1.26 13.67
C ARG A 38 -11.87 0.49 12.37
N MET A 39 -11.21 -0.67 12.43
CA MET A 39 -11.09 -1.63 11.34
C MET A 39 -11.76 -2.95 11.78
N SER A 40 -12.47 -3.62 10.88
CA SER A 40 -13.00 -4.98 11.14
C SER A 40 -11.85 -5.96 11.37
N LYS A 41 -12.15 -7.07 12.05
CA LYS A 41 -11.15 -8.12 12.34
C LYS A 41 -11.00 -9.12 11.19
N GLU A 42 -12.03 -9.24 10.37
CA GLU A 42 -12.12 -10.22 9.29
C GLU A 42 -12.06 -9.52 7.93
N ALA A 43 -11.48 -10.24 6.96
CA ALA A 43 -11.43 -9.81 5.57
C ALA A 43 -12.79 -10.07 4.89
N PRO A 44 -13.23 -9.19 3.97
CA PRO A 44 -12.58 -7.93 3.58
C PRO A 44 -12.63 -6.88 4.70
N TYR A 45 -11.51 -6.19 4.92
CA TYR A 45 -11.42 -5.19 5.98
C TYR A 45 -12.33 -4.00 5.69
N THR A 46 -13.14 -3.63 6.66
CA THR A 46 -14.02 -2.45 6.61
C THR A 46 -13.65 -1.46 7.71
N PHE A 47 -13.86 -0.18 7.42
CA PHE A 47 -13.49 0.92 8.29
C PHE A 47 -14.71 1.70 8.75
N THR A 48 -14.65 2.13 10.00
CA THR A 48 -15.59 3.06 10.60
C THR A 48 -14.83 4.27 11.09
N VAL A 49 -15.22 5.46 10.64
CA VAL A 49 -14.63 6.72 11.06
C VAL A 49 -15.73 7.61 11.58
N LYS A 50 -15.56 8.04 12.82
CA LYS A 50 -16.38 9.09 13.44
C LYS A 50 -15.45 10.19 13.86
N ALA A 51 -15.68 11.40 13.37
CA ALA A 51 -14.86 12.56 13.67
C ALA A 51 -15.71 13.81 13.61
N LYS A 52 -15.54 14.71 14.57
CA LYS A 52 -16.14 16.04 14.56
C LYS A 52 -15.02 17.07 14.73
N GLU A 53 -14.85 17.92 13.72
CA GLU A 53 -13.81 18.97 13.66
C GLU A 53 -12.41 18.47 14.11
N SER A 54 -12.08 17.24 13.74
CA SER A 54 -10.88 16.56 14.22
C SER A 54 -9.75 16.68 13.21
N PRO A 55 -8.48 16.78 13.65
CA PRO A 55 -7.34 16.88 12.74
C PRO A 55 -7.24 15.65 11.83
N LEU A 56 -7.18 15.86 10.52
CA LEU A 56 -7.05 14.77 9.55
C LEU A 56 -5.74 14.00 9.72
N SER A 57 -4.67 14.68 10.16
CA SER A 57 -3.38 14.07 10.50
C SER A 57 -3.46 13.00 11.57
N GLU A 58 -4.31 13.20 12.59
CA GLU A 58 -4.51 12.19 13.65
C GLU A 58 -5.29 10.97 13.14
N ILE A 59 -6.31 11.20 12.31
CA ILE A 59 -7.11 10.14 11.68
C ILE A 59 -6.24 9.32 10.74
N ALA A 60 -5.42 9.98 9.91
CA ALA A 60 -4.48 9.33 8.99
C ALA A 60 -3.41 8.52 9.71
N ALA A 61 -2.88 9.04 10.82
CA ALA A 61 -1.92 8.32 11.65
C ALA A 61 -2.54 7.06 12.28
N GLU A 62 -3.81 7.11 12.69
CA GLU A 62 -4.50 5.93 13.21
C GLU A 62 -4.80 4.92 12.12
N LEU A 63 -5.22 5.38 10.93
CA LEU A 63 -5.42 4.53 9.77
C LEU A 63 -4.12 3.79 9.40
N SER A 64 -2.99 4.52 9.39
CA SER A 64 -1.65 3.96 9.16
C SER A 64 -1.30 2.83 10.14
N LYS A 65 -1.62 2.99 11.43
CA LYS A 65 -1.40 1.94 12.44
C LYS A 65 -2.28 0.73 12.24
N LEU A 66 -3.55 0.94 11.88
CA LEU A 66 -4.51 -0.15 11.69
C LEU A 66 -4.18 -0.99 10.46
N THR A 67 -3.85 -0.34 9.35
CA THR A 67 -3.51 -1.01 8.09
C THR A 67 -2.07 -1.50 8.06
N LYS A 68 -1.18 -0.94 8.89
CA LYS A 68 0.27 -1.09 8.82
C LYS A 68 0.85 -0.59 7.49
N VAL A 69 0.16 0.35 6.85
CA VAL A 69 0.55 0.97 5.58
C VAL A 69 0.77 2.46 5.81
N PRO A 70 1.91 3.03 5.40
CA PRO A 70 2.17 4.45 5.57
C PRO A 70 1.08 5.30 4.87
N VAL A 71 0.56 6.28 5.60
CA VAL A 71 -0.39 7.27 5.08
C VAL A 71 0.30 8.63 5.03
N THR A 72 0.44 9.17 3.82
CA THR A 72 1.05 10.47 3.58
C THR A 72 -0.03 11.49 3.28
N LEU A 73 0.00 12.60 4.02
CA LEU A 73 -0.86 13.75 3.75
C LEU A 73 -0.10 14.80 2.96
N SER A 74 -0.79 15.49 2.07
CA SER A 74 -0.27 16.72 1.51
C SER A 74 -0.15 17.82 2.57
N PRO A 75 0.70 18.84 2.35
CA PRO A 75 0.86 19.94 3.30
C PRO A 75 -0.45 20.69 3.61
N LEU A 76 -1.37 20.75 2.64
CA LEU A 76 -2.68 21.36 2.82
C LEU A 76 -3.57 20.49 3.72
N LEU A 77 -3.73 19.21 3.40
CA LEU A 77 -4.57 18.30 4.17
C LEU A 77 -4.04 18.04 5.59
N GLY A 78 -2.72 18.09 5.79
CA GLY A 78 -2.09 17.91 7.11
C GLY A 78 -2.54 18.94 8.16
N LYS A 79 -3.04 20.11 7.73
CA LYS A 79 -3.53 21.18 8.60
C LYS A 79 -5.06 21.20 8.72
N GLN A 80 -5.75 20.37 7.94
CA GLN A 80 -7.21 20.41 7.84
C GLN A 80 -7.86 19.65 8.99
N LYS A 81 -9.00 20.18 9.45
CA LYS A 81 -9.94 19.49 10.33
C LYS A 81 -11.10 18.95 9.50
N VAL A 82 -11.57 17.76 9.84
CA VAL A 82 -12.66 17.08 9.14
C VAL A 82 -13.77 16.67 10.11
N SER A 83 -15.00 16.67 9.59
CA SER A 83 -16.19 16.16 10.26
C SER A 83 -16.81 15.09 9.38
N VAL A 84 -16.65 13.84 9.75
CA VAL A 84 -17.11 12.67 8.97
C VAL A 84 -17.71 11.63 9.91
N ASP A 85 -18.80 11.00 9.49
CA ASP A 85 -19.39 9.84 10.17
C ASP A 85 -19.80 8.82 9.12
N PHE A 86 -19.03 7.75 9.02
CA PHE A 86 -19.32 6.63 8.14
C PHE A 86 -18.86 5.31 8.76
N ALA A 87 -19.48 4.22 8.33
CA ALA A 87 -19.21 2.88 8.82
C ALA A 87 -19.29 1.86 7.69
N GLY A 88 -18.48 0.80 7.77
CA GLY A 88 -18.54 -0.33 6.85
C GLY A 88 -17.96 -0.07 5.46
N LEU A 89 -17.08 0.92 5.29
CA LEU A 89 -16.46 1.23 4.01
C LEU A 89 -15.17 0.43 3.82
N ASN A 90 -14.86 0.01 2.58
CA ASN A 90 -13.53 -0.55 2.27
C ASN A 90 -12.46 0.55 2.31
N LEU A 91 -11.19 0.18 2.13
CA LEU A 91 -10.06 1.11 2.22
C LEU A 91 -10.19 2.26 1.22
N GLU A 92 -10.48 1.95 -0.03
CA GLU A 92 -10.56 2.91 -1.14
C GLU A 92 -11.71 3.89 -0.95
N ALA A 93 -12.90 3.41 -0.55
CA ALA A 93 -14.03 4.29 -0.23
C ALA A 93 -13.72 5.15 1.00
N THR A 94 -13.05 4.59 2.02
CA THR A 94 -12.62 5.35 3.21
C THR A 94 -11.70 6.51 2.83
N LEU A 95 -10.69 6.26 1.98
CA LEU A 95 -9.76 7.31 1.55
C LEU A 95 -10.46 8.41 0.74
N ARG A 96 -11.41 8.05 -0.14
CA ARG A 96 -12.24 9.02 -0.89
C ARG A 96 -13.15 9.86 -0.02
N MET A 97 -13.55 9.36 1.16
CA MET A 97 -14.30 10.16 2.14
C MET A 97 -13.40 11.11 2.94
N LEU A 98 -12.12 10.80 3.07
CA LEU A 98 -11.17 11.57 3.87
C LEU A 98 -10.47 12.69 3.09
N ALA A 99 -10.29 12.51 1.78
CA ALA A 99 -9.63 13.48 0.92
C ALA A 99 -10.32 13.57 -0.44
N PRO A 100 -10.27 14.75 -1.08
CA PRO A 100 -10.75 14.89 -2.44
C PRO A 100 -9.94 13.99 -3.38
N GLN A 101 -8.61 14.01 -3.30
CA GLN A 101 -7.72 13.19 -4.13
C GLN A 101 -7.04 12.13 -3.28
N GLY A 102 -7.24 10.86 -3.62
CA GLY A 102 -6.63 9.73 -2.94
C GLY A 102 -5.85 8.87 -3.93
N TYR A 103 -4.66 8.43 -3.53
CA TYR A 103 -3.86 7.49 -4.29
C TYR A 103 -3.49 6.30 -3.42
N VAL A 104 -3.42 5.12 -4.02
CA VAL A 104 -2.94 3.91 -3.35
C VAL A 104 -1.89 3.24 -4.21
N ASP A 105 -0.70 3.05 -3.66
CA ASP A 105 0.31 2.17 -4.25
C ASP A 105 0.02 0.75 -3.80
N TYR A 106 0.00 -0.19 -4.74
CA TYR A 106 -0.17 -1.61 -4.50
C TYR A 106 1.04 -2.40 -4.99
N VAL A 107 1.19 -3.60 -4.43
CA VAL A 107 1.98 -4.68 -5.02
C VAL A 107 1.09 -5.86 -5.36
N ALA A 108 1.22 -6.35 -6.58
CA ALA A 108 0.62 -7.60 -7.04
C ALA A 108 1.70 -8.59 -7.49
N GLY A 109 1.29 -9.86 -7.65
CA GLY A 109 2.19 -10.97 -7.96
C GLY A 109 2.80 -11.62 -6.72
N GLY A 110 3.35 -12.82 -6.90
CA GLY A 110 3.83 -13.66 -5.81
C GLY A 110 3.29 -15.07 -5.78
N GLU A 111 3.97 -15.90 -4.98
CA GLU A 111 3.41 -17.16 -4.53
C GLU A 111 2.09 -16.90 -3.80
N GLY A 112 1.06 -17.67 -4.15
CA GLY A 112 -0.25 -17.63 -3.50
C GLY A 112 -1.35 -16.94 -4.31
N GLY A 113 -1.01 -16.20 -5.37
CA GLY A 113 -2.02 -15.52 -6.16
C GLY A 113 -2.84 -14.51 -5.33
N ASP A 114 -2.26 -13.97 -4.26
CA ASP A 114 -2.92 -13.09 -3.31
C ASP A 114 -3.55 -11.85 -3.97
N GLU A 115 -4.59 -11.32 -3.32
CA GLU A 115 -5.12 -9.99 -3.60
C GLU A 115 -3.98 -8.93 -3.54
N PRO A 116 -4.03 -7.87 -4.37
CA PRO A 116 -3.05 -6.80 -4.33
C PRO A 116 -2.92 -6.20 -2.93
N LYS A 117 -1.69 -6.09 -2.43
CA LYS A 117 -1.41 -5.59 -1.08
C LYS A 117 -1.12 -4.10 -1.15
N PRO A 118 -1.82 -3.25 -0.39
CA PRO A 118 -1.52 -1.82 -0.33
C PRO A 118 -0.13 -1.61 0.32
N LEU A 119 0.65 -0.71 -0.27
CA LEU A 119 2.01 -0.36 0.14
C LEU A 119 2.13 1.06 0.68
N ALA A 120 1.39 2.01 0.12
CA ALA A 120 1.35 3.38 0.60
C ALA A 120 0.01 4.02 0.22
N LEU A 121 -0.52 4.85 1.12
CA LEU A 121 -1.74 5.62 0.90
C LEU A 121 -1.36 7.10 0.86
N TYR A 122 -1.88 7.84 -0.12
CA TYR A 122 -1.65 9.28 -0.22
C TYR A 122 -2.99 9.99 -0.25
N LEU A 123 -3.13 10.99 0.62
CA LEU A 123 -4.29 11.86 0.66
C LEU A 123 -3.83 13.26 0.24
N GLN A 124 -4.42 13.80 -0.82
CA GLN A 124 -4.10 15.07 -1.43
C GLN A 124 -5.34 15.96 -1.58
N GLY A 125 -5.10 17.27 -1.50
CA GLY A 125 -6.06 18.31 -1.78
C GLY A 125 -6.25 18.51 -3.29
N ILE A 126 -7.25 19.30 -3.66
CA ILE A 126 -7.55 19.58 -5.06
C ILE A 126 -6.40 20.39 -5.70
N ASN A 127 -6.02 20.03 -6.93
CA ASN A 127 -4.95 20.67 -7.71
C ASN A 127 -3.53 20.51 -7.11
N GLU A 128 -3.33 19.60 -6.17
CA GLU A 128 -1.99 19.25 -5.73
C GLU A 128 -1.35 18.26 -6.71
N LYS A 129 -0.02 18.28 -6.80
CA LYS A 129 0.70 17.38 -7.67
C LYS A 129 0.59 15.95 -7.14
N ALA A 130 0.24 15.02 -8.01
CA ALA A 130 0.25 13.59 -7.71
C ALA A 130 1.59 13.16 -7.08
N PRO A 131 1.59 12.15 -6.18
CA PRO A 131 2.83 11.70 -5.55
C PRO A 131 3.85 11.28 -6.61
N SER A 132 5.15 11.33 -6.29
CA SER A 132 6.15 10.83 -7.25
C SER A 132 5.98 9.33 -7.48
N ALA A 133 6.34 8.84 -8.66
CA ALA A 133 6.29 7.40 -8.98
C ALA A 133 7.20 6.58 -8.04
N ASN A 134 8.26 7.20 -7.53
CA ASN A 134 9.25 6.57 -6.65
C ASN A 134 8.99 6.84 -5.15
N ALA A 135 7.80 7.32 -4.77
CA ALA A 135 7.54 7.74 -3.38
C ALA A 135 7.56 6.55 -2.39
N ALA A 136 6.90 5.44 -2.73
CA ALA A 136 6.94 4.21 -1.92
C ALA A 136 8.02 3.24 -2.40
N VAL A 137 8.32 3.27 -3.70
CA VAL A 137 9.15 2.27 -4.36
C VAL A 137 10.51 2.87 -4.70
N HIS A 138 11.54 2.48 -3.94
CA HIS A 138 12.91 2.92 -4.17
C HIS A 138 13.63 1.86 -5.01
N SER A 139 13.89 2.15 -6.29
CA SER A 139 14.74 1.33 -7.14
C SER A 139 16.18 1.78 -6.97
N ASN A 140 17.01 0.96 -6.31
CA ASN A 140 18.45 1.26 -6.15
C ASN A 140 19.32 0.62 -7.24
N THR A 141 18.73 -0.24 -8.09
CA THR A 141 19.44 -0.98 -9.13
C THR A 141 18.73 -0.73 -10.46
N GLN A 142 19.49 -0.28 -11.47
CA GLN A 142 19.07 -0.28 -12.86
C GLN A 142 19.83 -1.40 -13.55
N VAL A 143 19.12 -2.36 -14.12
CA VAL A 143 19.74 -3.44 -14.91
C VAL A 143 20.09 -2.86 -16.28
N ILE A 144 21.39 -2.73 -16.56
CA ILE A 144 21.88 -2.42 -17.90
C ILE A 144 22.01 -3.76 -18.63
N LEU A 145 20.98 -4.15 -19.38
CA LEU A 145 21.07 -5.31 -20.27
C LEU A 145 21.72 -4.85 -21.58
N VAL A 146 22.97 -5.21 -21.80
CA VAL A 146 23.68 -4.93 -23.06
C VAL A 146 23.27 -6.02 -24.05
N GLU A 147 22.29 -5.72 -24.88
CA GLU A 147 21.90 -6.56 -26.00
C GLU A 147 23.00 -6.45 -27.06
N GLY A 148 23.71 -7.55 -27.32
CA GLY A 148 24.74 -7.60 -28.34
C GLY A 148 24.10 -7.59 -29.72
N ASP A 149 24.24 -6.47 -30.43
CA ASP A 149 23.75 -6.31 -31.80
C ASP A 149 24.66 -7.12 -32.75
N THR A 150 24.26 -8.36 -33.06
CA THR A 150 24.94 -9.19 -34.06
C THR A 150 24.24 -9.08 -35.41
N GLU A 151 24.87 -8.26 -36.26
CA GLU A 151 24.97 -8.35 -37.72
C GLU A 151 23.73 -8.03 -38.58
N GLU A 152 23.90 -6.92 -39.32
CA GLU A 152 23.04 -6.35 -40.35
C GLU A 152 22.98 -7.24 -41.61
N GLY A 153 21.81 -7.82 -41.88
CA GLY A 153 21.49 -8.53 -43.11
C GLY A 153 20.19 -8.00 -43.72
N THR A 154 20.33 -7.33 -44.87
CA THR A 154 19.29 -6.78 -45.74
C THR A 154 18.34 -7.86 -46.29
N ASP A 155 17.03 -7.54 -46.38
CA ASP A 155 16.10 -7.88 -47.49
C ASP A 155 14.65 -8.10 -47.02
N GLY A 156 13.70 -7.39 -47.64
CA GLY A 156 12.29 -7.27 -47.26
C GLY A 156 11.41 -8.53 -47.37
N GLU A 157 11.98 -9.71 -47.67
CA GLU A 157 11.28 -11.00 -47.55
C GLU A 157 11.55 -11.71 -46.20
N ALA A 158 12.57 -11.26 -45.45
CA ALA A 158 12.91 -11.83 -44.14
C ALA A 158 11.93 -11.43 -43.03
N GLU A 159 11.20 -10.33 -43.14
CA GLU A 159 10.28 -9.85 -42.10
C GLU A 159 9.14 -10.83 -41.80
N LYS A 160 8.54 -11.47 -42.83
CA LYS A 160 7.45 -12.46 -42.62
C LYS A 160 7.93 -13.80 -42.02
N LYS A 161 9.19 -14.18 -42.24
CA LYS A 161 9.79 -15.36 -41.57
C LYS A 161 10.27 -15.01 -40.16
N ARG A 162 10.84 -13.82 -39.96
CA ARG A 162 11.21 -13.27 -38.64
C ARG A 162 9.99 -13.14 -37.72
N GLU A 163 8.82 -12.77 -38.24
CA GLU A 163 7.58 -12.74 -37.43
C GLU A 163 7.11 -14.12 -36.93
N GLN A 164 7.52 -15.22 -37.58
CA GLN A 164 7.27 -16.59 -37.12
C GLN A 164 8.40 -17.15 -36.26
N GLU A 165 9.61 -16.59 -36.34
CA GLU A 165 10.81 -17.06 -35.66
C GLU A 165 11.25 -16.22 -34.46
N ASP A 166 10.73 -14.99 -34.27
CA ASP A 166 11.11 -14.15 -33.14
C ASP A 166 10.71 -14.84 -31.82
N PRO A 167 11.69 -15.29 -31.03
CA PRO A 167 11.39 -16.11 -29.87
C PRO A 167 10.85 -15.28 -28.71
N LEU A 168 10.84 -13.94 -28.82
CA LEU A 168 10.29 -13.02 -27.83
C LEU A 168 9.55 -11.83 -28.48
N ARG A 169 8.22 -11.85 -28.44
CA ARG A 169 7.38 -10.71 -28.83
C ARG A 169 6.61 -10.19 -27.62
N VAL A 170 6.69 -8.89 -27.38
CA VAL A 170 5.92 -8.20 -26.34
C VAL A 170 5.24 -7.01 -27.00
N THR A 171 3.96 -6.81 -26.71
CA THR A 171 3.20 -5.64 -27.18
C THR A 171 2.30 -5.12 -26.08
N TRP A 172 2.26 -3.81 -25.91
CA TRP A 172 1.38 -3.13 -24.96
C TRP A 172 0.43 -2.19 -25.68
N ALA A 173 -0.86 -2.49 -25.63
CA ALA A 173 -1.88 -1.66 -26.26
C ALA A 173 -3.18 -1.70 -25.46
N ASN A 174 -3.89 -0.56 -25.39
CA ASN A 174 -5.19 -0.46 -24.70
C ASN A 174 -5.17 -0.98 -23.25
N ASN A 175 -4.08 -0.73 -22.52
CA ASN A 175 -3.88 -1.23 -21.16
C ASN A 175 -3.90 -2.78 -21.06
N ALA A 176 -3.55 -3.48 -22.14
CA ALA A 176 -3.47 -4.93 -22.22
C ALA A 176 -2.12 -5.39 -22.80
N LEU A 177 -1.54 -6.40 -22.15
CA LEU A 177 -0.24 -6.96 -22.48
C LEU A 177 -0.42 -8.26 -23.26
N SER A 178 0.31 -8.38 -24.37
CA SER A 178 0.47 -9.65 -25.07
C SER A 178 1.95 -10.03 -25.07
N VAL A 179 2.25 -11.26 -24.65
CA VAL A 179 3.60 -11.79 -24.58
C VAL A 179 3.62 -13.14 -25.24
N ARG A 180 4.54 -13.31 -26.18
CA ARG A 180 4.95 -14.60 -26.73
C ARG A 180 6.43 -14.77 -26.48
N ALA A 181 6.80 -15.69 -25.61
CA ALA A 181 8.17 -16.02 -25.29
C ALA A 181 8.34 -17.54 -25.39
N ARG A 182 9.33 -18.03 -26.15
CA ARG A 182 9.64 -19.46 -26.27
C ARG A 182 11.03 -19.75 -25.72
N LYS A 183 11.08 -20.37 -24.53
CA LYS A 183 12.32 -20.73 -23.82
C LYS A 183 13.28 -19.55 -23.65
N GLN A 184 12.75 -18.40 -23.27
CA GLN A 184 13.54 -17.17 -23.09
C GLN A 184 13.91 -16.97 -21.61
N PRO A 185 15.09 -16.41 -21.29
CA PRO A 185 15.43 -16.10 -19.90
C PRO A 185 14.40 -15.12 -19.30
N LEU A 186 13.91 -15.42 -18.09
CA LEU A 186 12.90 -14.61 -17.41
C LEU A 186 13.29 -13.14 -17.33
N ALA A 187 14.56 -12.85 -17.00
CA ALA A 187 15.06 -11.48 -16.91
C ALA A 187 14.92 -10.72 -18.23
N VAL A 188 15.16 -11.38 -19.37
CA VAL A 188 15.03 -10.78 -20.71
C VAL A 188 13.57 -10.48 -21.03
N VAL A 189 12.67 -11.42 -20.73
CA VAL A 189 11.22 -11.24 -20.91
C VAL A 189 10.72 -10.05 -20.08
N LEU A 190 11.08 -9.99 -18.80
CA LEU A 190 10.65 -8.90 -17.90
C LEU A 190 11.24 -7.55 -18.31
N TYR A 191 12.50 -7.51 -18.73
CA TYR A 191 13.13 -6.28 -19.22
C TYR A 191 12.41 -5.74 -20.47
N LYS A 192 12.08 -6.61 -21.44
CA LYS A 192 11.33 -6.18 -22.63
C LYS A 192 9.92 -5.69 -22.29
N ILE A 193 9.23 -6.35 -21.36
CA ILE A 193 7.93 -5.88 -20.85
C ILE A 193 8.05 -4.52 -20.18
N ALA A 194 9.05 -4.33 -19.33
CA ALA A 194 9.25 -3.07 -18.61
C ALA A 194 9.50 -1.91 -19.58
N ASN A 195 10.32 -2.12 -20.62
CA ASN A 195 10.56 -1.13 -21.68
C ASN A 195 9.29 -0.80 -22.47
N GLU A 196 8.53 -1.83 -22.88
CA GLU A 196 7.31 -1.65 -23.67
C GLU A 196 6.21 -0.91 -22.89
N VAL A 197 6.08 -1.18 -21.59
CA VAL A 197 5.11 -0.47 -20.72
C VAL A 197 5.65 0.88 -20.23
N GLY A 198 6.95 1.13 -20.35
CA GLY A 198 7.60 2.37 -19.89
C GLY A 198 7.79 2.44 -18.37
N MET A 199 8.03 1.31 -17.71
CA MET A 199 8.27 1.23 -16.27
C MET A 199 9.69 0.73 -15.95
N PRO A 200 10.28 1.09 -14.80
CA PRO A 200 11.57 0.57 -14.39
C PRO A 200 11.50 -0.92 -14.01
N PHE A 201 12.57 -1.66 -14.34
CA PHE A 201 12.78 -3.05 -13.95
C PHE A 201 13.91 -3.19 -12.93
N ASP A 202 13.62 -3.80 -11.78
CA ASP A 202 14.57 -4.09 -10.69
C ASP A 202 14.78 -5.60 -10.54
N MET A 203 16.00 -6.06 -10.78
CA MET A 203 16.38 -7.45 -10.59
C MET A 203 17.14 -7.61 -9.28
N ARG A 204 16.51 -8.24 -8.28
CA ARG A 204 17.13 -8.47 -6.96
C ARG A 204 17.80 -9.82 -6.82
N TYR A 205 17.55 -10.72 -7.76
CA TYR A 205 18.27 -11.98 -7.89
C TYR A 205 18.37 -12.35 -9.36
N GLU A 206 19.45 -13.04 -9.72
CA GLU A 206 19.64 -13.58 -11.06
C GLU A 206 18.90 -14.92 -11.15
N SER A 207 17.90 -15.00 -12.03
CA SER A 207 17.15 -16.22 -12.29
C SER A 207 17.63 -16.88 -13.58
N ALA A 208 17.99 -18.16 -13.50
CA ALA A 208 18.25 -19.01 -14.67
C ALA A 208 16.96 -19.60 -15.27
N GLU A 209 15.78 -19.16 -14.79
CA GLU A 209 14.48 -19.63 -15.25
C GLU A 209 14.26 -19.27 -16.73
N LEU A 210 13.92 -20.28 -17.52
CA LEU A 210 13.47 -20.13 -18.90
C LEU A 210 11.95 -20.14 -18.93
N VAL A 211 11.37 -19.11 -19.54
CA VAL A 211 9.94 -18.89 -19.64
C VAL A 211 9.46 -19.29 -21.03
N ASP A 212 8.35 -20.05 -21.06
CA ASP A 212 7.61 -20.40 -22.26
C ASP A 212 6.14 -19.99 -22.05
N VAL A 213 5.76 -18.83 -22.57
CA VAL A 213 4.42 -18.23 -22.38
C VAL A 213 3.90 -17.67 -23.70
N ASP A 214 2.63 -17.89 -23.97
CA ASP A 214 1.90 -17.23 -25.07
C ASP A 214 0.53 -16.81 -24.53
N PHE A 215 0.37 -15.51 -24.28
CA PHE A 215 -0.90 -14.91 -23.90
C PHE A 215 -1.11 -13.60 -24.63
N GLN A 216 -2.38 -13.26 -24.85
CA GLN A 216 -2.79 -12.09 -25.62
C GLN A 216 -3.85 -11.30 -24.85
N ASN A 217 -3.68 -9.98 -24.85
CA ASN A 217 -4.60 -9.01 -24.27
C ASN A 217 -4.90 -9.25 -22.77
N TYR A 218 -3.89 -9.62 -21.99
CA TYR A 218 -4.04 -9.78 -20.54
C TYR A 218 -3.91 -8.43 -19.84
N PRO A 219 -4.73 -8.12 -18.82
CA PRO A 219 -4.44 -7.02 -17.94
C PRO A 219 -3.13 -7.29 -17.17
N LEU A 220 -2.41 -6.24 -16.77
CA LEU A 220 -1.07 -6.38 -16.17
C LEU A 220 -1.05 -7.31 -14.95
N ASP A 221 -2.06 -7.23 -14.09
CA ASP A 221 -2.16 -8.05 -12.89
C ASP A 221 -2.26 -9.55 -13.22
N GLN A 222 -2.99 -9.91 -14.27
CA GLN A 222 -3.09 -11.29 -14.75
C GLN A 222 -1.81 -11.71 -15.47
N ALA A 223 -1.26 -10.85 -16.33
CA ALA A 223 -0.06 -11.13 -17.11
C ALA A 223 1.14 -11.50 -16.22
N PHE A 224 1.41 -10.73 -15.18
CA PHE A 224 2.56 -11.00 -14.30
C PHE A 224 2.40 -12.27 -13.47
N ARG A 225 1.17 -12.67 -13.14
CA ARG A 225 0.89 -13.96 -12.49
C ARG A 225 1.15 -15.14 -13.42
N SER A 226 0.93 -14.97 -14.72
CA SER A 226 1.17 -16.00 -15.73
C SER A 226 2.64 -16.18 -16.10
N ILE A 227 3.50 -15.18 -15.83
CA ILE A 227 4.92 -15.24 -16.19
C ILE A 227 5.73 -16.03 -15.17
N SER A 228 5.75 -15.62 -13.91
CA SER A 228 6.48 -16.32 -12.84
C SER A 228 6.03 -15.85 -11.46
N PRO A 229 5.96 -16.73 -10.44
CA PRO A 229 5.61 -16.35 -9.07
C PRO A 229 6.67 -15.45 -8.41
N GLY A 230 7.89 -15.39 -8.95
CA GLY A 230 8.95 -14.49 -8.46
C GLY A 230 8.73 -13.01 -8.82
N VAL A 231 7.78 -12.72 -9.71
CA VAL A 231 7.54 -11.37 -10.21
C VAL A 231 6.68 -10.57 -9.24
N ARG A 232 7.06 -9.31 -9.00
CA ARG A 232 6.25 -8.32 -8.30
C ARG A 232 6.00 -7.13 -9.19
N PHE A 233 4.74 -6.74 -9.28
CA PHE A 233 4.30 -5.59 -10.03
C PHE A 233 3.80 -4.52 -9.07
N TYR A 234 4.42 -3.35 -9.13
CA TYR A 234 4.07 -2.19 -8.33
C TYR A 234 3.30 -1.22 -9.21
N TYR A 235 2.14 -0.77 -8.74
CA TYR A 235 1.29 0.16 -9.45
C TYR A 235 0.58 1.11 -8.50
N ARG A 236 0.17 2.26 -9.01
CA ARG A 236 -0.65 3.24 -8.30
C ARG A 236 -2.05 3.27 -8.90
N VAL A 237 -3.05 3.38 -8.04
CA VAL A 237 -4.42 3.68 -8.44
C VAL A 237 -4.77 5.10 -8.00
N ASP A 238 -5.22 5.92 -8.94
CA ASP A 238 -5.92 7.17 -8.64
C ASP A 238 -7.36 6.84 -8.26
N LEU A 239 -7.78 7.17 -7.04
CA LEU A 239 -9.11 6.81 -6.54
C LEU A 239 -10.23 7.70 -7.11
N GLN A 240 -9.91 8.81 -7.77
CA GLN A 240 -10.89 9.64 -8.47
C GLN A 240 -11.17 9.12 -9.87
N THR A 241 -10.11 8.83 -10.64
CA THR A 241 -10.23 8.44 -12.06
C THR A 241 -10.24 6.92 -12.26
N PHE A 242 -9.81 6.16 -11.24
CA PHE A 242 -9.53 4.72 -11.30
C PHE A 242 -8.44 4.37 -12.33
N GLU A 243 -7.63 5.34 -12.72
CA GLU A 243 -6.49 5.12 -13.59
C GLU A 243 -5.39 4.35 -12.85
N VAL A 244 -4.85 3.34 -13.52
CA VAL A 244 -3.75 2.51 -13.01
C VAL A 244 -2.46 2.99 -13.65
N GLN A 245 -1.55 3.50 -12.82
CA GLN A 245 -0.22 3.92 -13.23
C GLN A 245 0.81 2.84 -12.85
N PRO A 246 1.48 2.20 -13.82
CA PRO A 246 2.60 1.30 -13.54
C PRO A 246 3.74 2.06 -12.86
N LEU A 247 4.30 1.50 -11.78
CA LEU A 247 5.40 2.12 -11.02
C LEU A 247 6.72 1.39 -11.19
N GLN A 248 6.72 0.06 -11.05
CA GLN A 248 7.94 -0.74 -11.13
C GLN A 248 7.59 -2.22 -11.36
N LEU A 249 8.46 -2.91 -12.09
CA LEU A 249 8.52 -4.36 -12.14
C LEU A 249 9.74 -4.85 -11.36
N ALA A 250 9.58 -5.83 -10.47
CA ALA A 250 10.70 -6.40 -9.74
C ALA A 250 10.71 -7.93 -9.79
N LEU A 251 11.90 -8.50 -9.91
CA LEU A 251 12.15 -9.93 -9.80
C LEU A 251 12.75 -10.23 -8.42
N LEU A 252 11.97 -10.89 -7.56
CA LEU A 252 12.35 -11.22 -6.17
C LEU A 252 12.64 -12.70 -6.01
N PRO A 253 13.61 -13.09 -5.16
CA PRO A 253 13.91 -14.49 -4.93
C PRO A 253 12.65 -15.23 -4.46
N PRO A 254 12.46 -16.49 -4.88
CA PRO A 254 11.34 -17.30 -4.42
C PRO A 254 11.35 -17.36 -2.89
N ALA A 255 10.18 -17.23 -2.27
CA ALA A 255 10.09 -17.30 -0.82
C ALA A 255 10.50 -18.72 -0.40
N VAL A 256 11.52 -18.83 0.45
CA VAL A 256 11.88 -20.14 1.02
C VAL A 256 10.67 -20.60 1.84
N PRO A 257 10.08 -21.78 1.57
CA PRO A 257 8.96 -22.27 2.34
C PRO A 257 9.38 -22.35 3.81
N ARG A 258 8.65 -21.65 4.68
CA ARG A 258 8.84 -21.76 6.13
C ARG A 258 8.44 -23.18 6.51
N THR A 259 9.44 -23.98 6.90
CA THR A 259 9.28 -25.33 7.44
C THR A 259 8.85 -25.27 8.91
#